data_AF-A0A9X2JFA7-F1
#
_entry.id   AF-A0A9X2JFA7-F1
#
_cell.length_a   1.000
_cell.length_b   1.000
_cell.length_c   1.000
_cell.angle_alpha   90.00
_cell.angle_beta   90.00
_cell.angle_gamma   90.00
#
_symmetry.space_group_name_H-M   'P 1'
#
loop_
_entity.id
_entity.type
_entity.pdbx_description
1 polymer ?
#
loop_
_entity_poly.entity_id
_entity_poly.type
_entity_poly.pdbx_seq_one_letter_code
_entity_poly.pdbx_strand_id
1 'polypeptide(L)'
;MTKFLTILFVSSLVLVSCKEDEPSVCDGLSQKDAEAYYNIAMQFSNNPTRANCNTLKSASYNLIKKFEKCDQATKDQIAQLTAAWDNVDCSYID
;
A
#
# COMPACT_ATOMS: atom_id res chain seq x y z
N MET A 1 4.46 14.30 -23.87
CA MET A 1 3.55 14.48 -22.71
C MET A 1 4.05 13.63 -21.56
N THR A 2 4.89 14.21 -20.73
CA THR A 2 5.60 13.52 -19.65
C THR A 2 4.70 13.47 -18.41
N LYS A 3 3.92 12.40 -18.26
CA LYS A 3 3.14 12.12 -17.05
C LYS A 3 3.90 11.10 -16.19
N PHE A 4 5.03 11.52 -15.62
CA PHE A 4 5.91 10.67 -14.79
C PHE A 4 6.07 11.18 -13.36
N LEU A 5 5.18 12.07 -12.89
CA LEU A 5 5.44 12.84 -11.67
C LEU A 5 4.21 12.95 -10.77
N THR A 6 3.70 11.83 -10.27
CA THR A 6 2.79 11.84 -9.11
C THR A 6 2.80 10.52 -8.31
N ILE A 7 3.97 9.87 -8.18
CA ILE A 7 4.18 8.71 -7.27
C ILE A 7 5.23 9.11 -6.21
N LEU A 8 5.05 10.29 -5.61
CA LEU A 8 6.00 10.84 -4.62
C LEU A 8 5.31 11.45 -3.39
N PHE A 9 4.00 11.18 -3.21
CA PHE A 9 3.24 11.72 -2.08
C PHE A 9 3.01 10.73 -0.93
N VAL A 10 3.46 9.47 -1.06
CA VAL A 10 3.34 8.45 0.02
C VAL A 10 4.56 8.47 0.95
N SER A 11 5.64 9.16 0.57
CA SER A 11 6.88 9.28 1.34
C SER A 11 6.83 10.32 2.46
N SER A 12 5.76 11.10 2.59
CA SER A 12 5.64 12.16 3.60
C SER A 12 5.05 11.70 4.93
N LEU A 13 4.58 10.46 5.03
CA LEU A 13 3.95 9.92 6.25
C LEU A 13 4.96 9.29 7.24
N VAL A 14 6.27 9.33 6.94
CA VAL A 14 7.29 8.59 7.72
C VAL A 14 8.14 9.49 8.65
N LEU A 15 7.82 10.79 8.79
CA LEU A 15 8.63 11.71 9.60
C LEU A 15 7.86 12.38 10.74
N VAL A 16 7.15 11.61 11.54
CA VAL A 16 6.79 12.05 12.89
C VAL A 16 7.19 11.00 13.92
N SER A 17 8.26 11.34 14.65
CA SER A 17 8.61 10.87 16.00
C SER A 17 9.36 9.54 16.14
N CYS A 18 10.69 9.60 16.00
CA CYS A 18 11.58 8.86 16.89
C CYS A 18 11.55 9.51 18.28
N LYS A 19 10.79 8.94 19.21
CA LYS A 19 11.03 9.03 20.65
C LYS A 19 10.58 7.71 21.24
N GLU A 20 11.42 7.16 22.11
CA GLU A 20 11.23 5.88 22.82
C GLU A 20 9.87 5.86 23.53
N ASP A 21 8.89 5.25 22.85
CA ASP A 21 7.62 4.74 23.34
C ASP A 21 7.01 4.13 22.06
N GLU A 22 7.14 2.82 21.84
CA GLU A 22 6.60 2.20 20.62
C GLU A 22 5.10 2.48 20.53
N PRO A 23 4.65 3.38 19.62
CA PRO A 23 3.23 3.61 19.46
C PRO A 23 2.78 2.54 18.47
N SER A 24 1.90 1.66 18.94
CA SER A 24 1.23 0.63 18.15
C SER A 24 0.95 1.16 16.75
N VAL A 25 1.72 0.70 15.76
CA VAL A 25 1.49 1.00 14.34
C VAL A 25 0.25 0.22 13.94
N CYS A 26 -0.90 0.56 14.51
CA CYS A 26 -2.13 -0.21 14.42
C CYS A 26 -2.04 -1.66 14.94
N ASP A 27 -3.06 -2.09 15.69
CA ASP A 27 -3.22 -3.52 15.99
C ASP A 27 -3.52 -4.30 14.68
N GLY A 28 -2.45 -4.76 14.03
CA GLY A 28 -2.52 -5.60 12.84
C GLY A 28 -1.69 -5.15 11.63
N LEU A 29 -0.99 -4.02 11.67
CA LEU A 29 -0.18 -3.52 10.55
C LEU A 29 1.29 -3.33 10.97
N SER A 30 2.04 -4.42 10.93
CA SER A 30 3.43 -4.42 11.37
C SER A 30 4.38 -3.81 10.33
N GLN A 31 5.59 -3.42 10.76
CA GLN A 31 6.66 -3.07 9.82
C GLN A 31 6.92 -4.19 8.80
N LYS A 32 6.81 -5.46 9.23
CA LYS A 32 6.95 -6.62 8.32
C LYS A 32 5.87 -6.66 7.24
N ASP A 33 4.67 -6.17 7.52
CA ASP A 33 3.60 -6.07 6.52
C ASP A 33 3.92 -5.03 5.45
N ALA A 34 4.48 -3.89 5.88
CA ALA A 34 4.96 -2.86 4.96
C ALA A 34 6.14 -3.37 4.11
N GLU A 35 7.10 -4.07 4.71
CA GLU A 35 8.23 -4.69 3.99
C GLU A 35 7.77 -5.76 2.99
N ALA A 36 6.82 -6.62 3.39
CA ALA A 36 6.26 -7.64 2.51
C ALA A 36 5.53 -7.02 1.31
N TYR A 37 4.71 -5.99 1.55
CA TYR A 37 4.06 -5.24 0.49
C TYR A 37 5.07 -4.56 -0.45
N TYR A 38 6.09 -3.92 0.11
CA TYR A 38 7.15 -3.26 -0.66
C TYR A 38 7.88 -4.24 -1.57
N ASN A 39 8.22 -5.44 -1.07
CA ASN A 39 8.86 -6.46 -1.88
C ASN A 39 8.00 -6.90 -3.07
N ILE A 40 6.68 -7.05 -2.86
CA ILE A 40 5.74 -7.39 -3.94
C ILE A 40 5.61 -6.25 -4.95
N ALA A 41 5.54 -5.01 -4.48
CA ALA A 41 5.53 -3.83 -5.34
C ALA A 41 6.80 -3.74 -6.20
N MET A 42 7.96 -4.04 -5.62
CA MET A 42 9.24 -4.12 -6.34
C MET A 42 9.26 -5.26 -7.36
N GLN A 43 8.70 -6.43 -7.04
CA GLN A 43 8.58 -7.54 -7.99
C GLN A 43 7.74 -7.15 -9.21
N PHE A 44 6.61 -6.48 -9.00
CA PHE A 44 5.79 -5.96 -10.10
C PHE A 44 6.54 -4.87 -10.88
N SER A 45 7.19 -3.92 -10.20
CA SER A 45 7.96 -2.85 -10.85
C SER A 45 9.10 -3.38 -11.72
N ASN A 46 9.76 -4.46 -11.30
CA ASN A 46 10.87 -5.07 -12.03
C ASN A 46 10.41 -5.99 -13.15
N ASN A 47 9.23 -6.60 -13.01
CA ASN A 47 8.67 -7.52 -13.98
C ASN A 47 7.13 -7.37 -14.03
N PRO A 48 6.62 -6.39 -14.78
CA PRO A 48 5.20 -6.05 -14.78
C PRO A 48 4.42 -7.03 -15.66
N THR A 49 4.24 -8.24 -15.15
CA THR A 49 3.38 -9.26 -15.76
C THR A 49 2.00 -9.27 -15.13
N ARG A 50 1.02 -9.86 -15.82
CA ARG A 50 -0.33 -10.09 -15.26
C ARG A 50 -0.29 -10.79 -13.90
N ALA A 51 0.55 -11.81 -13.78
CA ALA A 51 0.71 -12.58 -12.55
C ALA A 51 1.22 -11.68 -11.41
N ASN A 52 2.26 -10.88 -11.65
CA ASN A 52 2.80 -9.99 -10.63
C ASN A 52 1.85 -8.84 -10.28
N CYS A 53 1.08 -8.33 -11.24
CA CYS A 53 0.02 -7.36 -10.97
C CYS A 53 -1.07 -7.95 -10.06
N ASN A 54 -1.54 -9.17 -10.35
CA ASN A 54 -2.55 -9.84 -9.52
C ASN A 54 -2.03 -10.10 -8.09
N THR A 55 -0.76 -10.45 -7.95
CA THR A 55 -0.09 -10.59 -6.65
C THR A 55 -0.06 -9.25 -5.91
N LEU A 56 0.33 -8.16 -6.58
CA LEU A 56 0.31 -6.81 -6.00
C LEU A 56 -1.10 -6.39 -5.59
N LYS A 57 -2.10 -6.56 -6.46
CA LYS A 57 -3.50 -6.23 -6.17
C LYS A 57 -4.02 -7.00 -4.95
N SER A 58 -3.67 -8.28 -4.83
CA SER A 58 -4.03 -9.09 -3.66
C SER A 58 -3.32 -8.61 -2.38
N ALA A 59 -2.04 -8.25 -2.47
CA ALA A 59 -1.28 -7.70 -1.35
C ALA A 59 -1.83 -6.35 -0.87
N SER A 60 -2.18 -5.45 -1.80
CA SER A 60 -2.84 -4.18 -1.51
C SER A 60 -4.16 -4.39 -0.77
N TYR A 61 -5.01 -5.32 -1.22
CA TYR A 61 -6.27 -5.64 -0.53
C TYR A 61 -6.04 -6.09 0.91
N ASN A 62 -5.09 -7.01 1.13
CA ASN A 62 -4.77 -7.50 2.46
C ASN A 62 -4.26 -6.37 3.38
N LEU A 63 -3.47 -5.44 2.84
CA LEU A 63 -3.00 -4.28 3.59
C LEU A 63 -4.14 -3.35 3.97
N ILE A 64 -5.09 -3.10 3.06
CA ILE A 64 -6.30 -2.30 3.35
C ILE A 64 -7.14 -2.98 4.44
N LYS A 65 -7.37 -4.29 4.37
CA LYS A 65 -8.11 -5.05 5.40
C LYS A 65 -7.44 -5.04 6.77
N LYS A 66 -6.11 -4.93 6.83
CA LYS A 66 -5.37 -4.70 8.07
C LYS A 66 -5.53 -3.26 8.54
N PHE A 67 -5.45 -2.30 7.62
CA PHE A 67 -5.57 -0.89 7.93
C PHE A 67 -6.97 -0.50 8.43
N GLU A 68 -8.02 -1.17 7.94
CA GLU A 68 -9.40 -1.05 8.45
C GLU A 68 -9.56 -1.39 9.93
N LYS A 69 -8.65 -2.19 10.51
CA LYS A 69 -8.69 -2.59 11.92
C LYS A 69 -7.98 -1.60 12.84
N CYS A 70 -7.36 -0.57 12.27
CA CYS A 70 -6.66 0.44 13.03
C CYS A 70 -7.65 1.43 13.63
N ASP A 71 -7.57 1.65 14.94
CA ASP A 71 -8.42 2.62 15.65
C ASP A 71 -8.33 4.05 15.10
N GLN A 72 -7.19 4.38 14.49
CA GLN A 72 -6.91 5.68 13.87
C GLN A 72 -7.29 5.77 12.38
N ALA A 73 -7.70 4.67 11.74
CA ALA A 73 -8.09 4.69 10.34
C ALA A 73 -9.47 5.33 10.18
N THR A 74 -9.54 6.40 9.39
CA THR A 74 -10.81 7.06 9.10
C THR A 74 -11.53 6.34 7.96
N LYS A 75 -12.87 6.39 7.96
CA LYS A 75 -13.68 5.84 6.86
C LYS A 75 -13.29 6.41 5.50
N ASP A 76 -12.95 7.70 5.46
CA ASP A 76 -12.53 8.37 4.23
C ASP A 76 -11.19 7.84 3.71
N GLN A 77 -10.23 7.56 4.60
CA GLN A 77 -8.95 6.94 4.23
C GLN A 77 -9.16 5.52 3.68
N ILE A 78 -10.00 4.71 4.33
CA ILE A 78 -10.33 3.36 3.85
C ILE A 78 -11.01 3.42 2.48
N ALA A 79 -11.98 4.33 2.30
CA ALA A 79 -12.69 4.50 1.04
C ALA A 79 -11.74 4.90 -0.11
N GLN A 80 -10.81 5.83 0.14
CA GLN A 80 -9.81 6.24 -0.85
C GLN A 80 -8.89 5.09 -1.25
N LEU A 81 -8.39 4.32 -0.26
CA LEU A 81 -7.53 3.17 -0.54
C LEU A 81 -8.27 2.07 -1.31
N THR A 82 -9.52 1.79 -0.95
CA THR A 82 -10.37 0.80 -1.62
C THR A 82 -10.66 1.22 -3.06
N ALA A 83 -11.00 2.48 -3.29
CA ALA A 83 -11.21 3.01 -4.63
C ALA A 83 -9.94 2.95 -5.49
N ALA A 84 -8.77 3.24 -4.91
CA ALA A 84 -7.49 3.10 -5.60
C ALA A 84 -7.22 1.64 -5.98
N TRP A 85 -7.52 0.69 -5.08
CA TRP A 85 -7.39 -0.75 -5.32
C TRP A 85 -8.34 -1.26 -6.41
N ASP A 86 -9.61 -0.83 -6.41
CA ASP A 86 -10.62 -1.21 -7.41
C ASP A 86 -10.18 -0.80 -8.82
N ASN A 87 -9.55 0.37 -8.94
CA ASN A 87 -9.06 0.90 -10.21
C ASN A 87 -7.80 0.19 -10.75
N VAL A 88 -7.18 -0.72 -9.99
CA VAL A 88 -6.06 -1.52 -10.49
C VAL A 88 -6.60 -2.58 -11.45
N ASP A 89 -6.35 -2.39 -12.74
CA ASP A 89 -6.73 -3.35 -13.78
C ASP A 89 -5.49 -4.11 -14.30
N CYS A 90 -5.40 -5.39 -13.96
CA CYS A 90 -4.33 -6.28 -14.41
C CYS A 90 -4.61 -6.95 -15.76
N SER A 91 -5.80 -6.77 -16.34
CA SER A 91 -6.21 -7.47 -17.57
C SER A 91 -5.49 -6.98 -18.83
N TYR A 92 -4.92 -5.77 -18.77
CA TYR A 92 -4.18 -5.13 -19.87
C TYR A 92 -2.66 -5.30 -19.76
N ILE A 93 -2.20 -6.09 -18.78
CA ILE A 93 -0.78 -6.38 -18.57
C ILE A 93 -0.48 -7.77 -19.14
N ASP A 94 0.58 -7.87 -19.94
CA ASP A 94 1.05 -9.11 -20.57
C ASP A 94 1.89 -9.95 -19.59
#